data_AF-A0AB39KPM9-F1
#
_entry.id   AF-A0AB39KPM9-F1
#
_cell.length_a   1.000
_cell.length_b   1.000
_cell.length_c   1.000
_cell.angle_alpha   90.00
_cell.angle_beta   90.00
_cell.angle_gamma   90.00
#
_symmetry.space_group_name_H-M   'P 1'
#
loop_
_entity.id
_entity.type
_entity.pdbx_description
1 polymer ?
#
loop_
_entity_poly.entity_id
_entity_poly.type
_entity_poly.pdbx_seq_one_letter_code
_entity_poly.pdbx_strand_id
1 'polypeptide(L)'
;MIDGAARRVWGLVALLVLLTLAASLLAIRAAGASTSMLAAQGVAGVIAAGLAFLMSRDRSALSLRAQVTVMALSLFAVAGTALFGVSMDGATRWIGVGPVLLHPASLALPAAAWVFALRPATLLTASLCAGIAVALALQPDGGAAFAFALAAVARLGGHRGRLDLAAAAVAVVAAAWAWTRPDSLPAVSYVEEVVSAAFATAPPVGLFAVLMLALLPAPFLFIGLKRRAVAPLVLGGLWAGFVLASIFGNYPAPVIGYGASPLLGWGVSLGLALAHIGPASAKGRP
;
A
#
# COMPACT_ATOMS: atom_id res chain seq x y z
N MET A 1 -12.61 -17.57 -21.93
CA MET A 1 -11.31 -17.60 -22.61
C MET A 1 -10.61 -16.27 -22.30
N ILE A 2 -9.53 -16.25 -21.51
CA ILE A 2 -8.82 -14.99 -21.18
C ILE A 2 -8.08 -14.53 -22.44
N ASP A 3 -8.33 -13.32 -22.92
CA ASP A 3 -7.68 -12.74 -24.10
C ASP A 3 -6.16 -12.83 -24.01
N GLY A 4 -5.47 -13.05 -25.15
CA GLY A 4 -4.01 -13.19 -25.18
C GLY A 4 -3.27 -12.01 -24.55
N ALA A 5 -3.82 -10.79 -24.67
CA ALA A 5 -3.28 -9.59 -24.03
C ALA A 5 -3.43 -9.63 -22.49
N ALA A 6 -4.57 -10.10 -21.98
CA ALA A 6 -4.77 -10.25 -20.54
C ALA A 6 -3.80 -11.28 -19.97
N ARG A 7 -3.63 -12.44 -20.62
CA ARG A 7 -2.64 -13.46 -20.20
C ARG A 7 -1.22 -12.89 -20.09
N ARG A 8 -0.82 -12.02 -21.03
CA ARG A 8 0.50 -11.35 -20.98
C ARG A 8 0.63 -10.43 -19.76
N VAL A 9 -0.38 -9.62 -19.45
CA VAL A 9 -0.30 -8.72 -18.27
C VAL A 9 -0.20 -9.53 -16.98
N TRP A 10 -0.98 -10.62 -16.85
CA TRP A 10 -0.89 -11.53 -15.72
C TRP A 10 0.50 -12.16 -15.59
N GLY A 11 1.09 -12.62 -16.69
CA GLY A 11 2.45 -13.16 -16.71
C GLY A 11 3.51 -12.13 -16.27
N LEU A 12 3.40 -10.89 -16.75
CA LEU A 12 4.32 -9.81 -16.37
C LEU A 12 4.18 -9.43 -14.89
N VAL A 13 2.95 -9.35 -14.36
CA VAL A 13 2.72 -9.07 -12.94
C VAL A 13 3.22 -10.22 -12.07
N ALA A 14 2.98 -11.48 -12.47
CA ALA A 14 3.50 -12.64 -11.74
C ALA A 14 5.04 -12.64 -11.71
N LEU A 15 5.69 -12.34 -12.85
CA LEU A 15 7.15 -12.20 -12.90
C LEU A 15 7.63 -11.07 -11.99
N LEU A 16 6.97 -9.91 -12.00
CA LEU A 16 7.32 -8.80 -11.11
C LEU A 16 7.19 -9.19 -9.63
N VAL A 17 6.13 -9.90 -9.25
CA VAL A 17 5.95 -10.40 -7.87
C VAL A 17 7.10 -11.32 -7.46
N LEU A 18 7.46 -12.28 -8.33
CA LEU A 18 8.57 -13.20 -8.06
C LEU A 18 9.90 -12.46 -7.93
N LEU A 19 10.20 -11.54 -8.84
CA LEU A 19 11.44 -10.75 -8.81
C LEU A 19 11.49 -9.82 -7.59
N THR A 20 10.37 -9.21 -7.22
CA THR A 20 10.28 -8.34 -6.04
C THR A 20 10.48 -9.12 -4.75
N LEU A 21 9.88 -10.32 -4.64
CA LEU A 21 10.09 -11.18 -3.48
C LEU A 21 11.54 -11.70 -3.40
N ALA A 22 12.13 -12.05 -4.54
CA ALA A 22 13.55 -12.41 -4.59
C ALA A 22 14.44 -11.25 -4.15
N ALA A 23 14.18 -10.03 -4.65
CA ALA A 23 14.90 -8.82 -4.24
C ALA A 23 14.77 -8.56 -2.74
N SER A 24 13.55 -8.66 -2.19
CA SER A 24 13.30 -8.51 -0.75
C SER A 24 14.12 -9.51 0.06
N LEU A 25 14.02 -10.81 -0.23
CA LEU A 25 14.73 -11.86 0.52
C LEU A 25 16.26 -11.71 0.45
N LEU A 26 16.79 -11.38 -0.73
CA LEU A 26 18.22 -11.16 -0.90
C LEU A 26 18.68 -9.90 -0.16
N ALA A 27 17.92 -8.81 -0.24
CA ALA A 27 18.27 -7.54 0.40
C ALA A 27 18.23 -7.63 1.92
N ILE A 28 17.16 -8.20 2.50
CA ILE A 28 17.09 -8.37 3.97
C ILE A 28 18.15 -9.34 4.48
N ARG A 29 18.51 -10.37 3.70
CA ARG A 29 19.65 -11.25 4.04
C ARG A 29 20.97 -10.49 4.05
N ALA A 30 21.24 -9.69 3.02
CA ALA A 30 22.44 -8.87 2.91
C ALA A 30 22.52 -7.80 4.02
N ALA A 31 21.38 -7.35 4.51
CA ALA A 31 21.24 -6.42 5.62
C ALA A 31 21.27 -7.07 7.02
N GLY A 32 21.52 -8.38 7.10
CA GLY A 32 21.72 -9.09 8.37
C GLY A 32 20.47 -9.72 8.99
N ALA A 33 19.35 -9.82 8.27
CA ALA A 33 18.16 -10.50 8.78
C ALA A 33 18.42 -11.99 9.08
N SER A 34 17.81 -12.48 10.16
CA SER A 34 17.92 -13.88 10.57
C SER A 34 17.12 -14.82 9.66
N THR A 35 17.40 -16.13 9.74
CA THR A 35 16.71 -17.13 8.92
C THR A 35 15.20 -17.18 9.21
N SER A 36 14.78 -16.97 10.46
CA SER A 36 13.36 -16.93 10.82
C SER A 36 12.65 -15.73 10.20
N MET A 37 13.34 -14.60 10.06
CA MET A 37 12.80 -13.41 9.40
C MET A 37 12.67 -13.60 7.89
N LEU A 38 13.64 -14.26 7.24
CA LEU A 38 13.53 -14.67 5.83
C LEU A 38 12.34 -15.58 5.61
N ALA A 39 12.15 -16.56 6.49
CA ALA A 39 11.01 -17.48 6.42
C ALA A 39 9.68 -16.73 6.59
N ALA A 40 9.59 -15.81 7.57
CA ALA A 40 8.40 -14.99 7.78
C ALA A 40 8.08 -14.09 6.56
N GLN A 41 9.10 -13.45 5.98
CA GLN A 41 8.93 -12.64 4.77
C GLN A 41 8.49 -13.49 3.57
N GLY A 42 9.10 -14.68 3.39
CA GLY A 42 8.72 -15.62 2.33
C GLY A 42 7.27 -16.11 2.47
N VAL A 43 6.85 -16.49 3.68
CA VAL A 43 5.46 -16.89 3.98
C VAL A 43 4.50 -15.73 3.72
N ALA A 44 4.82 -14.52 4.18
CA ALA A 44 4.01 -13.34 3.90
C ALA A 44 3.90 -13.07 2.38
N GLY A 45 4.97 -13.34 1.61
CA GLY A 45 4.97 -13.25 0.15
C GLY A 45 4.04 -14.25 -0.52
N VAL A 46 4.04 -15.50 -0.06
CA VAL A 46 3.10 -16.53 -0.54
C VAL A 46 1.66 -16.14 -0.23
N ILE A 47 1.38 -15.66 0.98
CA ILE A 47 0.05 -15.19 1.38
C ILE A 47 -0.36 -13.99 0.51
N ALA A 48 0.53 -13.03 0.29
CA ALA A 48 0.26 -11.87 -0.55
C ALA A 48 -0.07 -12.26 -2.00
N ALA A 49 0.66 -13.22 -2.58
CA ALA A 49 0.37 -13.76 -3.90
C ALA A 49 -0.99 -14.49 -3.94
N GLY A 50 -1.31 -15.26 -2.88
CA GLY A 50 -2.61 -15.91 -2.71
C GLY A 50 -3.77 -14.89 -2.64
N LEU A 51 -3.62 -13.83 -1.82
CA LEU A 51 -4.58 -12.74 -1.73
C LEU A 51 -4.77 -12.04 -3.08
N ALA A 52 -3.67 -11.74 -3.77
CA ALA A 52 -3.71 -11.14 -5.10
C ALA A 52 -4.51 -12.02 -6.08
N PHE A 53 -4.28 -13.33 -6.07
CA PHE A 53 -4.98 -14.28 -6.92
C PHE A 53 -6.47 -14.43 -6.57
N LEU A 54 -6.81 -14.48 -5.29
CA LEU A 54 -8.20 -14.59 -4.86
C LEU A 54 -9.00 -13.32 -5.18
N MET A 55 -8.45 -12.15 -4.85
CA MET A 55 -9.14 -10.87 -5.04
C MET A 55 -9.26 -10.47 -6.51
N SER A 56 -8.34 -10.89 -7.36
CA SER A 56 -8.41 -10.64 -8.81
C SER A 56 -9.47 -11.44 -9.55
N ARG A 57 -10.03 -12.48 -8.91
CA ARG A 57 -11.18 -13.23 -9.41
C ARG A 57 -12.51 -12.56 -9.08
N ASP A 58 -12.56 -11.77 -8.02
CA ASP A 58 -13.76 -11.03 -7.65
C ASP A 58 -13.92 -9.78 -8.52
N ARG A 59 -15.01 -9.73 -9.28
CA ARG A 59 -15.39 -8.59 -10.12
C ARG A 59 -16.72 -7.98 -9.69
N SER A 60 -17.21 -8.36 -8.52
CA SER A 60 -18.47 -7.86 -8.00
C SER A 60 -18.38 -6.35 -7.79
N ALA A 61 -19.44 -5.66 -8.19
CA ALA A 61 -19.56 -4.24 -7.89
C ALA A 61 -19.87 -4.10 -6.40
N LEU A 62 -19.02 -3.39 -5.66
CA LEU A 62 -19.27 -3.10 -4.25
C LEU A 62 -20.44 -2.12 -4.11
N SER A 63 -21.39 -2.48 -3.24
CA SER A 63 -22.47 -1.58 -2.82
C SER A 63 -21.89 -0.39 -2.04
N LEU A 64 -22.59 0.75 -2.00
CA LEU A 64 -22.15 1.90 -1.21
C LEU A 64 -21.99 1.53 0.28
N ARG A 65 -22.88 0.69 0.82
CA ARG A 65 -22.79 0.18 2.19
C ARG A 65 -21.48 -0.56 2.43
N ALA A 66 -21.12 -1.47 1.52
CA ALA A 66 -19.85 -2.21 1.62
C ALA A 66 -18.63 -1.27 1.54
N GLN A 67 -18.66 -0.25 0.67
CA GLN A 67 -17.58 0.75 0.58
C GLN A 67 -17.43 1.53 1.89
N VAL A 68 -18.54 2.01 2.45
CA VAL A 68 -18.56 2.70 3.74
C VAL A 68 -18.04 1.80 4.86
N THR A 69 -18.47 0.52 4.90
CA THR A 69 -17.98 -0.45 5.88
C THR A 69 -16.47 -0.64 5.77
N VAL A 70 -15.92 -0.82 4.57
CA VAL A 70 -14.46 -0.96 4.36
C VAL A 70 -13.71 0.28 4.85
N MET A 71 -14.19 1.48 4.52
CA MET A 71 -13.56 2.73 4.97
C MET A 71 -13.65 2.90 6.49
N ALA A 72 -14.80 2.59 7.10
CA ALA A 72 -14.99 2.66 8.54
C ALA A 72 -14.11 1.64 9.29
N LEU A 73 -14.02 0.41 8.79
CA LEU A 73 -13.10 -0.60 9.32
C LEU A 73 -11.64 -0.19 9.15
N SER A 74 -11.29 0.49 8.06
CA SER A 74 -9.93 0.99 7.86
C SER A 74 -9.59 2.12 8.82
N LEU A 75 -10.52 3.06 9.02
CA LEU A 75 -10.41 4.10 10.05
C LEU A 75 -10.27 3.48 11.44
N PHE A 76 -11.09 2.48 11.77
CA PHE A 76 -11.02 1.77 13.04
C PHE A 76 -9.69 1.03 13.21
N ALA A 77 -9.21 0.35 12.17
CA ALA A 77 -7.94 -0.38 12.21
C ALA A 77 -6.74 0.55 12.41
N VAL A 78 -6.77 1.73 11.78
CA VAL A 78 -5.77 2.78 12.01
C VAL A 78 -5.98 3.33 13.41
N ALA A 79 -7.06 4.08 13.68
CA ALA A 79 -7.27 4.78 14.95
C ALA A 79 -7.20 3.87 16.19
N GLY A 80 -7.60 2.60 16.06
CA GLY A 80 -7.54 1.59 17.11
C GLY A 80 -6.13 1.27 17.60
N THR A 81 -5.07 1.55 16.84
CA THR A 81 -3.69 1.41 17.36
C THR A 81 -3.43 2.34 18.53
N ALA A 82 -4.13 3.48 18.66
CA ALA A 82 -4.00 4.34 19.82
C ALA A 82 -4.44 3.67 21.13
N LEU A 83 -5.34 2.69 21.05
CA LEU A 83 -5.89 1.97 22.21
C LEU A 83 -5.24 0.61 22.41
N PHE A 84 -4.96 -0.11 21.32
CA PHE A 84 -4.55 -1.52 21.34
C PHE A 84 -3.16 -1.76 20.75
N GLY A 85 -2.50 -0.69 20.30
CA GLY A 85 -1.22 -0.81 19.62
C GLY A 85 -0.05 -0.99 20.59
N VAL A 86 1.02 -1.56 20.05
CA VAL A 86 2.31 -1.67 20.72
C VAL A 86 3.04 -0.35 20.53
N SER A 87 3.46 0.27 21.63
CA SER A 87 4.26 1.49 21.60
C SER A 87 5.75 1.14 21.56
N MET A 88 6.47 1.72 20.61
CA MET A 88 7.93 1.65 20.48
C MET A 88 8.47 3.06 20.33
N ASP A 89 9.37 3.48 21.22
CA ASP A 89 10.00 4.80 21.22
C ASP A 89 9.02 5.98 20.98
N GLY A 90 7.83 5.91 21.59
CA GLY A 90 6.81 6.96 21.51
C GLY A 90 5.85 6.86 20.32
N ALA A 91 6.04 5.89 19.42
CA ALA A 91 5.16 5.64 18.28
C ALA A 91 4.28 4.39 18.50
N THR A 92 2.97 4.55 18.39
CA THR A 92 1.99 3.47 18.56
C THR A 92 1.25 3.19 17.25
N ARG A 93 1.98 2.62 16.27
CA ARG A 93 1.50 2.35 14.90
C ARG A 93 1.38 0.86 14.54
N TRP A 94 1.68 -0.05 15.47
CA TRP A 94 1.63 -1.49 15.24
C TRP A 94 0.69 -2.22 16.18
N ILE A 95 0.20 -3.39 15.76
CA ILE A 95 -0.52 -4.35 16.60
C ILE A 95 0.28 -5.65 16.63
N GLY A 96 0.51 -6.18 17.84
CA GLY A 96 1.16 -7.47 18.02
C GLY A 96 0.18 -8.62 17.77
N VAL A 97 0.55 -9.55 16.89
CA VAL A 97 -0.18 -10.80 16.66
C VAL A 97 0.82 -11.95 16.83
N GLY A 98 0.88 -12.48 18.05
CA GLY A 98 1.91 -13.45 18.44
C GLY A 98 3.31 -12.85 18.26
N PRO A 99 4.23 -13.51 17.53
CA PRO A 99 5.60 -13.00 17.33
C PRO A 99 5.71 -11.94 16.24
N VAL A 100 4.61 -11.57 15.57
CA VAL A 100 4.63 -10.65 14.43
C VAL A 100 4.01 -9.31 14.81
N LEU A 101 4.68 -8.23 14.42
CA LEU A 101 4.14 -6.87 14.48
C LEU A 101 3.50 -6.54 13.14
N LEU A 102 2.20 -6.26 13.17
CA LEU A 102 1.45 -5.84 11.99
C LEU A 102 1.28 -4.32 12.02
N HIS A 103 1.46 -3.69 10.87
CA HIS A 103 1.26 -2.27 10.64
C HIS A 103 -0.12 -2.03 9.98
N PRO A 104 -1.17 -1.67 10.74
CA PRO A 104 -2.55 -1.70 10.24
C PRO A 104 -2.79 -0.75 9.08
N ALA A 105 -2.12 0.41 9.05
CA ALA A 105 -2.23 1.35 7.94
C ALA A 105 -1.81 0.71 6.61
N SER A 106 -0.65 0.05 6.55
CA SER A 106 -0.20 -0.60 5.31
C SER A 106 -1.10 -1.75 4.82
N LEU A 107 -1.91 -2.34 5.71
CA LEU A 107 -2.92 -3.36 5.36
C LEU A 107 -4.24 -2.73 4.90
N ALA A 108 -4.72 -1.73 5.62
CA ALA A 108 -6.07 -1.18 5.43
C ALA A 108 -6.15 -0.11 4.34
N LEU A 109 -5.11 0.71 4.19
CA LEU A 109 -5.12 1.85 3.25
C LEU A 109 -5.31 1.44 1.79
N PRO A 110 -4.75 0.33 1.27
CA PRO A 110 -5.06 -0.15 -0.08
C PRO A 110 -6.56 -0.30 -0.35
N ALA A 111 -7.26 -0.97 0.57
CA ALA A 111 -8.70 -1.21 0.42
C ALA A 111 -9.50 0.09 0.57
N ALA A 112 -9.17 0.92 1.57
CA ALA A 112 -9.82 2.22 1.79
C ALA A 112 -9.67 3.16 0.58
N ALA A 113 -8.46 3.31 0.07
CA ALA A 113 -8.16 4.16 -1.07
C ALA A 113 -8.86 3.65 -2.34
N TRP A 114 -8.84 2.33 -2.55
CA TRP A 114 -9.56 1.69 -3.64
C TRP A 114 -11.06 1.94 -3.61
N VAL A 115 -11.74 1.64 -2.49
CA VAL A 115 -13.20 1.78 -2.41
C VAL A 115 -13.63 3.23 -2.50
N PHE A 116 -12.82 4.16 -1.94
CA PHE A 116 -13.06 5.59 -2.11
C PHE A 116 -13.09 5.91 -3.60
N ALA A 117 -12.09 5.46 -4.37
CA ALA A 117 -11.92 5.67 -5.82
C ALA A 117 -13.05 5.15 -6.73
N LEU A 118 -13.97 4.32 -6.24
CA LEU A 118 -14.99 3.69 -7.09
C LEU A 118 -16.16 4.61 -7.44
N ARG A 119 -16.39 5.68 -6.68
CA ARG A 119 -17.55 6.58 -6.84
C ARG A 119 -17.16 8.01 -6.48
N PRO A 120 -17.89 9.03 -6.97
CA PRO A 120 -17.77 10.39 -6.44
C PRO A 120 -17.96 10.42 -4.92
N ALA A 121 -17.26 11.32 -4.23
CA ALA A 121 -17.34 11.38 -2.77
C ALA A 121 -18.73 11.84 -2.31
N THR A 122 -19.27 11.16 -1.29
CA THR A 122 -20.38 11.65 -0.47
C THR A 122 -19.78 12.32 0.76
N LEU A 123 -20.60 13.06 1.52
CA LEU A 123 -20.14 13.65 2.78
C LEU A 123 -19.55 12.57 3.70
N LEU A 124 -20.22 11.43 3.81
CA LEU A 124 -19.77 10.32 4.65
C LEU A 124 -18.43 9.74 4.19
N THR A 125 -18.25 9.44 2.89
CA THR A 125 -16.99 8.86 2.41
C THR A 125 -15.84 9.86 2.44
N ALA A 126 -16.12 11.16 2.19
CA ALA A 126 -15.14 12.22 2.36
C ALA A 126 -14.73 12.38 3.83
N SER A 127 -15.67 12.36 4.77
CA SER A 127 -15.40 12.43 6.20
C SER A 127 -14.61 11.22 6.69
N LEU A 128 -14.90 10.00 6.20
CA LEU A 128 -14.11 8.82 6.54
C LEU A 128 -12.68 8.90 5.97
N CYS A 129 -12.51 9.39 4.74
CA CYS A 129 -11.19 9.64 4.15
C CYS A 129 -10.40 10.66 4.98
N ALA A 130 -11.01 11.80 5.30
CA ALA A 130 -10.41 12.81 6.17
C ALA A 130 -10.07 12.25 7.56
N GLY A 131 -10.96 11.46 8.15
CA GLY A 131 -10.73 10.81 9.45
C GLY A 131 -9.53 9.86 9.42
N ILE A 132 -9.37 9.07 8.35
CA ILE A 132 -8.20 8.20 8.18
C ILE A 132 -6.92 9.04 8.13
N ALA A 133 -6.90 10.10 7.32
CA ALA A 133 -5.74 10.96 7.21
C ALA A 133 -5.36 11.63 8.54
N VAL A 134 -6.36 12.14 9.27
CA VAL A 134 -6.16 12.72 10.61
C VAL A 134 -5.68 11.67 11.60
N ALA A 135 -6.21 10.44 11.58
CA ALA A 135 -5.76 9.37 12.46
C ALA A 135 -4.29 9.00 12.23
N LEU A 136 -3.86 8.88 10.98
CA LEU A 136 -2.44 8.66 10.63
C LEU A 136 -1.56 9.81 11.13
N ALA A 137 -2.04 11.03 10.95
CA ALA A 137 -1.39 12.22 11.47
C ALA A 137 -1.56 12.40 12.98
N LEU A 138 -2.31 11.59 13.72
CA LEU A 138 -2.26 11.57 15.18
C LEU A 138 -1.33 10.46 15.70
N GLN A 139 -0.97 9.48 14.86
CA GLN A 139 -0.10 8.33 15.16
C GLN A 139 1.40 8.56 14.91
N PRO A 140 1.83 9.82 14.76
CA PRO A 140 3.06 10.15 14.02
C PRO A 140 3.49 9.27 12.83
N ASP A 141 2.56 8.70 12.06
CA ASP A 141 2.93 7.88 10.89
C ASP A 141 3.01 8.73 9.61
N GLY A 142 4.11 9.48 9.47
CA GLY A 142 4.35 10.32 8.30
C GLY A 142 4.45 9.52 6.99
N GLY A 143 4.94 8.29 7.04
CA GLY A 143 5.07 7.44 5.86
C GLY A 143 3.71 7.03 5.29
N ALA A 144 2.83 6.49 6.13
CA ALA A 144 1.48 6.13 5.69
C ALA A 144 0.60 7.35 5.43
N ALA A 145 0.75 8.44 6.19
CA ALA A 145 0.02 9.69 5.92
C ALA A 145 0.38 10.26 4.54
N PHE A 146 1.67 10.26 4.19
CA PHE A 146 2.14 10.71 2.87
C PHE A 146 1.66 9.80 1.74
N ALA A 147 1.74 8.48 1.93
CA ALA A 147 1.18 7.50 1.01
C ALA A 147 -0.32 7.75 0.75
N PHE A 148 -1.10 7.94 1.82
CA PHE A 148 -2.54 8.17 1.72
C PHE A 148 -2.87 9.52 1.07
N ALA A 149 -2.07 10.56 1.34
CA ALA A 149 -2.21 11.86 0.68
C ALA A 149 -2.00 11.75 -0.84
N LEU A 150 -0.96 11.04 -1.31
CA LEU A 150 -0.77 10.83 -2.75
C LEU A 150 -1.90 10.00 -3.38
N ALA A 151 -2.46 9.03 -2.66
CA ALA A 151 -3.64 8.29 -3.10
C ALA A 151 -4.86 9.23 -3.27
N ALA A 152 -5.09 10.12 -2.29
CA ALA A 152 -6.18 11.10 -2.33
C ALA A 152 -5.98 12.16 -3.43
N VAL A 153 -4.74 12.57 -3.73
CA VAL A 153 -4.42 13.46 -4.85
C VAL A 153 -4.62 12.73 -6.19
N ALA A 154 -4.15 11.48 -6.33
CA ALA A 154 -4.32 10.69 -7.55
C ALA A 154 -5.80 10.51 -7.94
N ARG A 155 -6.68 10.41 -6.94
CA ARG A 155 -8.14 10.36 -7.15
C ARG A 155 -8.67 11.56 -7.93
N LEU A 156 -8.09 12.75 -7.72
CA LEU A 156 -8.50 13.98 -8.39
C LEU A 156 -8.33 13.89 -9.91
N GLY A 157 -7.56 12.92 -10.42
CA GLY A 157 -7.44 12.64 -11.84
C GLY A 157 -8.79 12.34 -12.53
N GLY A 158 -9.74 11.71 -11.83
CA GLY A 158 -11.07 11.41 -12.37
C GLY A 158 -12.28 11.86 -11.55
N HIS A 159 -12.08 12.31 -10.30
CA HIS A 159 -13.15 12.90 -9.49
C HIS A 159 -12.69 14.24 -8.88
N ARG A 160 -13.31 15.34 -9.31
CA ARG A 160 -12.92 16.71 -8.89
C ARG A 160 -14.06 17.45 -8.17
N GLY A 161 -14.94 16.72 -7.49
CA GLY A 161 -16.01 17.34 -6.69
C GLY A 161 -15.44 18.11 -5.49
N ARG A 162 -16.22 19.05 -4.95
CA ARG A 162 -15.82 19.84 -3.76
C ARG A 162 -15.40 18.95 -2.58
N LEU A 163 -16.10 17.83 -2.38
CA LEU A 163 -15.80 16.87 -1.32
C LEU A 163 -14.52 16.06 -1.60
N ASP A 164 -14.22 15.75 -2.87
CA ASP A 164 -12.97 15.09 -3.25
C ASP A 164 -11.77 16.02 -2.98
N LEU A 165 -11.91 17.30 -3.37
CA LEU A 165 -10.91 18.33 -3.12
C LEU A 165 -10.69 18.56 -1.62
N ALA A 166 -11.77 18.66 -0.84
CA ALA A 166 -11.69 18.83 0.61
C ALA A 166 -10.99 17.65 1.28
N ALA A 167 -11.35 16.40 0.92
CA ALA A 167 -10.70 15.21 1.45
C ALA A 167 -9.21 15.15 1.08
N ALA A 168 -8.84 15.48 -0.16
CA ALA A 168 -7.45 15.53 -0.59
C ALA A 168 -6.67 16.64 0.14
N ALA A 169 -7.26 17.82 0.31
CA ALA A 169 -6.63 18.92 1.05
C ALA A 169 -6.37 18.53 2.52
N VAL A 170 -7.35 17.92 3.19
CA VAL A 170 -7.16 17.41 4.56
C VAL A 170 -6.05 16.36 4.59
N ALA A 171 -6.01 15.43 3.63
CA ALA A 171 -4.97 14.42 3.58
C ALA A 171 -3.57 15.00 3.40
N VAL A 172 -3.41 16.00 2.53
CA VAL A 172 -2.15 16.70 2.31
C VAL A 172 -1.72 17.48 3.56
N VAL A 173 -2.63 18.21 4.20
CA VAL A 173 -2.35 18.97 5.43
C VAL A 173 -1.98 18.02 6.58
N ALA A 174 -2.70 16.92 6.72
CA ALA A 174 -2.42 15.90 7.73
C ALA A 174 -1.05 15.24 7.51
N ALA A 175 -0.70 14.90 6.25
CA ALA A 175 0.62 14.40 5.91
C ALA A 175 1.71 15.43 6.20
N ALA A 176 1.54 16.68 5.76
CA ALA A 176 2.50 17.75 6.05
C ALA A 176 2.72 17.91 7.56
N TRP A 177 1.65 17.94 8.34
CA TRP A 177 1.74 18.01 9.81
C TRP A 177 2.44 16.79 10.40
N ALA A 178 2.15 15.58 9.91
CA ALA A 178 2.82 14.36 10.38
C ALA A 178 4.34 14.42 10.19
N TRP A 179 4.81 14.96 9.07
CA TRP A 179 6.24 15.16 8.77
C TRP A 179 6.92 16.27 9.56
N THR A 180 6.17 17.18 10.20
CA THR A 180 6.77 18.16 11.13
C THR A 180 7.17 17.56 12.48
N ARG A 181 6.73 16.33 12.77
CA ARG A 181 7.07 15.64 14.02
C ARG A 181 8.23 14.68 13.77
N PRO A 182 9.30 14.72 14.57
CA PRO A 182 10.41 13.80 14.44
C PRO A 182 9.92 12.34 14.55
N ASP A 183 10.38 11.48 13.66
CA ASP A 183 10.29 10.03 13.88
C ASP A 183 11.47 9.63 14.77
N SER A 184 11.17 9.32 16.04
CA SER A 184 12.16 8.94 17.06
C SER A 184 12.59 7.49 16.98
N LEU A 185 11.96 6.69 16.12
CA LEU A 185 12.28 5.28 16.00
C LEU A 185 13.66 5.09 15.36
N PRO A 186 14.53 4.26 15.94
CA PRO A 186 15.80 3.93 15.33
C PRO A 186 15.56 3.15 14.03
N ALA A 187 16.33 3.49 13.00
CA ALA A 187 16.31 2.77 11.74
C ALA A 187 16.86 1.35 11.94
N VAL A 188 16.20 0.35 11.36
CA VAL A 188 16.62 -1.04 11.40
C VAL A 188 17.24 -1.42 10.06
N SER A 189 18.44 -1.99 10.12
CA SER A 189 19.27 -2.38 8.96
C SER A 189 18.47 -3.09 7.86
N TYR A 190 17.57 -4.01 8.21
CA TYR A 190 16.82 -4.83 7.26
C TYR A 190 15.36 -4.37 7.03
N VAL A 191 14.95 -3.21 7.54
CA VAL A 191 13.59 -2.65 7.36
C VAL A 191 13.66 -1.29 6.66
N GLU A 192 14.16 -0.26 7.35
CA GLU A 192 14.31 1.10 6.82
C GLU A 192 15.59 1.21 5.97
N GLU A 193 16.72 0.73 6.48
CA GLU A 193 18.03 0.87 5.84
C GLU A 193 18.37 -0.28 4.88
N VAL A 194 17.40 -1.14 4.55
CA VAL A 194 17.64 -2.37 3.79
C VAL A 194 18.38 -2.15 2.48
N VAL A 195 18.11 -1.03 1.82
CA VAL A 195 18.76 -0.67 0.55
C VAL A 195 20.21 -0.26 0.78
N SER A 196 20.49 0.63 1.72
CA SER A 196 21.86 1.09 2.00
C SER A 196 22.71 -0.04 2.59
N ALA A 197 22.15 -0.85 3.49
CA ALA A 197 22.80 -2.03 4.04
C ALA A 197 23.08 -3.08 2.95
N ALA A 198 22.12 -3.34 2.04
CA ALA A 198 22.35 -4.23 0.91
C ALA A 198 23.43 -3.69 -0.05
N PHE A 199 23.50 -2.37 -0.28
CA PHE A 199 24.58 -1.78 -1.08
C PHE A 199 25.95 -1.93 -0.42
N ALA A 200 26.03 -1.74 0.90
CA ALA A 200 27.27 -1.88 1.64
C ALA A 200 27.81 -3.33 1.61
N THR A 201 26.92 -4.32 1.68
CA THR A 201 27.31 -5.74 1.71
C THR A 201 27.44 -6.35 0.31
N ALA A 202 26.51 -6.04 -0.60
CA ALA A 202 26.40 -6.64 -1.93
C ALA A 202 25.77 -5.65 -2.94
N PRO A 203 26.56 -4.76 -3.57
CA PRO A 203 26.06 -3.70 -4.44
C PRO A 203 25.06 -4.14 -5.54
N PRO A 204 25.24 -5.29 -6.22
CA PRO A 204 24.25 -5.76 -7.19
C PRO A 204 22.87 -6.06 -6.57
N VAL A 205 22.83 -6.55 -5.33
CA VAL A 205 21.58 -6.79 -4.58
C VAL A 205 20.93 -5.46 -4.21
N GLY A 206 21.72 -4.49 -3.74
CA GLY A 206 21.23 -3.13 -3.47
C GLY A 206 20.60 -2.48 -4.72
N LEU A 207 21.26 -2.59 -5.87
CA LEU A 207 20.72 -2.09 -7.14
C LEU A 207 19.43 -2.80 -7.53
N PHE A 208 19.39 -4.13 -7.40
CA PHE A 208 18.17 -4.91 -7.69
C PHE A 208 17.00 -4.53 -6.77
N ALA A 209 17.28 -4.29 -5.49
CA ALA A 209 16.30 -3.82 -4.51
C ALA A 209 15.72 -2.45 -4.89
N VAL A 210 16.57 -1.48 -5.27
CA VAL A 210 16.12 -0.15 -5.74
C VAL A 210 15.24 -0.27 -6.99
N LEU A 211 15.64 -1.09 -7.96
CA LEU A 211 14.85 -1.29 -9.18
C LEU A 211 13.47 -1.88 -8.87
N MET A 212 13.39 -2.88 -8.00
CA MET A 212 12.10 -3.47 -7.63
C MET A 212 11.26 -2.52 -6.78
N LEU A 213 11.87 -1.76 -5.86
CA LEU A 213 11.20 -0.73 -5.06
C LEU A 213 10.55 0.33 -5.95
N ALA A 214 11.29 0.84 -6.94
CA ALA A 214 10.81 1.84 -7.88
C ALA A 214 9.66 1.31 -8.78
N LEU A 215 9.62 0.00 -9.03
CA LEU A 215 8.61 -0.64 -9.86
C LEU A 215 7.33 -1.03 -9.09
N LEU A 216 7.28 -0.92 -7.76
CA LEU A 216 6.07 -1.26 -6.98
C LEU A 216 4.79 -0.57 -7.46
N PRO A 217 4.79 0.73 -7.84
CA PRO A 217 3.59 1.41 -8.32
C PRO A 217 3.21 1.03 -9.77
N ALA A 218 4.14 0.46 -10.54
CA ALA A 218 4.03 0.34 -11.99
C ALA A 218 2.82 -0.47 -12.47
N PRO A 219 2.44 -1.61 -11.86
CA PRO A 219 1.25 -2.36 -12.28
C PRO A 219 -0.02 -1.52 -12.20
N PHE A 220 -0.16 -0.73 -11.12
CA PHE A 220 -1.35 0.06 -10.86
C PHE A 220 -1.46 1.24 -11.82
N LEU A 221 -0.34 1.94 -12.05
CA LEU A 221 -0.26 3.04 -13.01
C LEU A 221 -0.53 2.54 -14.44
N PHE A 222 0.10 1.42 -14.84
CA PHE A 222 -0.12 0.83 -16.16
C PHE A 222 -1.58 0.45 -16.39
N ILE A 223 -2.21 -0.26 -15.43
CA ILE A 223 -3.62 -0.67 -15.53
C ILE A 223 -4.53 0.57 -15.54
N GLY A 224 -4.31 1.51 -14.63
CA GLY A 224 -5.10 2.72 -14.49
C GLY A 224 -5.08 3.60 -15.74
N LEU A 225 -3.89 3.85 -16.29
CA LEU A 225 -3.72 4.63 -17.52
C LEU A 225 -4.33 3.91 -18.73
N LYS A 226 -4.02 2.62 -18.91
CA LYS A 226 -4.48 1.84 -20.07
C LYS A 226 -6.00 1.65 -20.08
N ARG A 227 -6.63 1.55 -18.91
CA ARG A 227 -8.09 1.34 -18.77
C ARG A 227 -8.85 2.63 -18.47
N ARG A 228 -8.16 3.76 -18.36
CA ARG A 228 -8.72 5.05 -17.90
C ARG A 228 -9.52 4.89 -16.61
N ALA A 229 -8.99 4.10 -15.67
CA ALA A 229 -9.65 3.75 -14.41
C ALA A 229 -8.96 4.45 -13.23
N VAL A 230 -9.73 5.20 -12.44
CA VAL A 230 -9.22 5.98 -11.30
C VAL A 230 -8.73 5.09 -10.16
N ALA A 231 -9.43 4.00 -9.88
CA ALA A 231 -9.12 3.16 -8.72
C ALA A 231 -7.71 2.53 -8.77
N PRO A 232 -7.22 1.98 -9.90
CA PRO A 232 -5.81 1.60 -10.01
C PRO A 232 -4.85 2.78 -9.91
N LEU A 233 -5.17 3.96 -10.46
CA LEU A 233 -4.29 5.14 -10.32
C LEU A 233 -4.14 5.57 -8.86
N VAL A 234 -5.20 5.46 -8.06
CA VAL A 234 -5.18 5.74 -6.62
C VAL A 234 -4.25 4.78 -5.87
N LEU A 235 -4.27 3.48 -6.20
CA LEU A 235 -3.29 2.53 -5.68
C LEU A 235 -1.87 2.87 -6.14
N GLY A 236 -1.70 3.30 -7.39
CA GLY A 236 -0.41 3.79 -7.89
C GLY A 236 0.12 4.97 -7.08
N GLY A 237 -0.73 5.95 -6.76
CA GLY A 237 -0.39 7.06 -5.88
C GLY A 237 -0.03 6.61 -4.46
N LEU A 238 -0.80 5.67 -3.89
CA LEU A 238 -0.52 5.09 -2.58
C LEU A 238 0.87 4.45 -2.51
N TRP A 239 1.18 3.55 -3.44
CA TRP A 239 2.46 2.84 -3.46
C TRP A 239 3.63 3.75 -3.83
N ALA A 240 3.42 4.74 -4.70
CA ALA A 240 4.42 5.76 -4.97
C ALA A 240 4.73 6.55 -3.69
N GLY A 241 3.72 6.89 -2.88
CA GLY A 241 3.93 7.62 -1.65
C GLY A 241 4.64 6.80 -0.58
N PHE A 242 4.37 5.48 -0.45
CA PHE A 242 5.18 4.62 0.43
C PHE A 242 6.65 4.56 -0.01
N VAL A 243 6.90 4.42 -1.32
CA VAL A 243 8.27 4.40 -1.88
C VAL A 243 8.98 5.72 -1.60
N LEU A 244 8.34 6.86 -1.90
CA LEU A 244 8.92 8.18 -1.68
C LEU A 244 9.12 8.46 -0.17
N ALA A 245 8.20 8.03 0.68
CA ALA A 245 8.36 8.14 2.14
C ALA A 245 9.61 7.39 2.61
N SER A 246 9.88 6.18 2.12
CA SER A 246 11.10 5.43 2.47
C SER A 246 12.40 6.05 1.94
N ILE A 247 12.31 6.94 0.95
CA ILE A 247 13.48 7.65 0.39
C ILE A 247 13.76 8.92 1.19
N PHE A 248 12.72 9.67 1.56
CA PHE A 248 12.86 10.99 2.19
C PHE A 248 12.79 10.98 3.71
N GLY A 249 12.32 9.89 4.32
CA GLY A 249 12.16 9.77 5.76
C GLY A 249 12.63 8.42 6.27
N ASN A 250 12.68 8.28 7.59
CA ASN A 250 13.07 7.03 8.25
C ASN A 250 11.89 6.04 8.30
N TYR A 251 11.38 5.67 7.14
CA TYR A 251 10.23 4.78 6.99
C TYR A 251 10.61 3.49 6.28
N PRO A 252 9.94 2.35 6.60
CA PRO A 252 10.26 1.05 6.00
C PRO A 252 10.25 1.11 4.47
N ALA A 253 11.25 0.51 3.81
CA ALA A 253 11.23 0.30 2.37
C ALA A 253 10.08 -0.68 2.02
N PRO A 254 8.94 -0.23 1.47
CA PRO A 254 7.77 -1.08 1.30
C PRO A 254 8.11 -2.33 0.49
N VAL A 255 7.58 -3.49 0.90
CA VAL A 255 7.72 -4.79 0.23
C VAL A 255 9.16 -5.35 0.23
N ILE A 256 10.18 -4.51 0.07
CA ILE A 256 11.60 -4.87 0.05
C ILE A 256 12.13 -5.10 1.46
N GLY A 257 11.93 -4.15 2.36
CA GLY A 257 12.28 -4.27 3.78
C GLY A 257 11.43 -5.33 4.48
N TYR A 258 11.97 -5.86 5.57
CA TYR A 258 11.26 -6.86 6.37
C TYR A 258 9.97 -6.28 6.95
N GLY A 259 8.85 -6.95 6.71
CA GLY A 259 7.55 -6.51 7.21
C GLY A 259 6.40 -7.17 6.44
N ALA A 260 5.58 -7.95 7.15
CA ALA A 260 4.47 -8.67 6.53
C ALA A 260 3.39 -7.72 6.01
N SER A 261 3.08 -6.64 6.74
CA SER A 261 1.94 -5.78 6.44
C SER A 261 2.01 -5.05 5.09
N PRO A 262 3.12 -4.39 4.71
CA PRO A 262 3.25 -3.82 3.36
C PRO A 262 3.18 -4.88 2.26
N LEU A 263 3.76 -6.06 2.48
CA LEU A 263 3.76 -7.14 1.49
C LEU A 263 2.32 -7.65 1.22
N LEU A 264 1.55 -7.87 2.28
CA LEU A 264 0.14 -8.27 2.20
C LEU A 264 -0.73 -7.17 1.58
N GLY A 265 -0.54 -5.91 1.99
CA GLY A 265 -1.24 -4.76 1.40
C GLY A 265 -0.96 -4.60 -0.10
N TRP A 266 0.26 -4.90 -0.54
CA TRP A 266 0.61 -4.88 -1.97
C TRP A 266 -0.08 -6.02 -2.72
N GLY A 267 -0.13 -7.23 -2.13
CA GLY A 267 -0.91 -8.34 -2.67
C GLY A 267 -2.40 -8.00 -2.85
N VAL A 268 -3.03 -7.39 -1.83
CA VAL A 268 -4.41 -6.88 -1.91
C VAL A 268 -4.56 -5.88 -3.07
N SER A 269 -3.63 -4.92 -3.17
CA SER A 269 -3.63 -3.90 -4.23
C SER A 269 -3.54 -4.54 -5.62
N LEU A 270 -2.66 -5.52 -5.79
CA LEU A 270 -2.49 -6.25 -7.05
C LEU A 270 -3.77 -6.99 -7.42
N GLY A 271 -4.38 -7.70 -6.47
CA GLY A 271 -5.63 -8.40 -6.71
C GLY A 271 -6.75 -7.47 -7.19
N LEU A 272 -6.97 -6.38 -6.46
CA LEU A 272 -7.96 -5.36 -6.81
C LEU A 272 -7.72 -4.76 -8.22
N ALA A 273 -6.47 -4.41 -8.54
CA ALA A 273 -6.12 -3.86 -9.84
C ALA A 273 -6.26 -4.87 -10.98
N LEU A 274 -5.84 -6.12 -10.77
CA LEU A 274 -5.94 -7.20 -11.77
C LEU A 274 -7.39 -7.58 -12.07
N ALA A 275 -8.32 -7.43 -11.12
CA ALA A 275 -9.76 -7.63 -11.37
C ALA A 275 -10.29 -6.75 -12.52
N HIS A 276 -9.66 -5.58 -12.78
CA HIS A 276 -10.02 -4.66 -13.87
C HIS A 276 -9.51 -5.07 -15.27
N ILE A 277 -8.69 -6.14 -15.37
CA ILE A 277 -8.15 -6.63 -16.64
C ILE A 277 -9.13 -7.59 -17.36
N GLY A 278 -10.17 -8.06 -16.67
CA GLY A 278 -11.20 -8.92 -17.27
C GLY A 278 -11.91 -8.31 -18.49
N PRO A 279 -12.48 -9.15 -19.39
CA PRO A 279 -13.38 -8.65 -20.43
C PRO A 279 -14.46 -7.80 -19.77
N ALA A 280 -14.70 -6.60 -20.31
CA ALA A 280 -15.79 -5.75 -19.84
C ALA A 280 -17.06 -6.59 -19.86
N SER A 281 -17.73 -6.71 -18.71
CA SER A 281 -19.02 -7.37 -18.67
C SER A 281 -19.92 -6.66 -19.67
N ALA A 282 -20.39 -7.36 -20.70
CA ALA A 282 -21.37 -6.88 -21.67
C ALA A 282 -22.76 -6.61 -21.04
N LYS A 283 -22.85 -6.51 -19.71
CA LYS A 283 -24.07 -6.13 -19.01
C LYS A 283 -24.10 -4.62 -18.86
N GLY A 284 -24.84 -4.02 -19.79
CA GLY A 284 -25.41 -2.68 -19.84
C GLY A 284 -24.95 -1.69 -18.77
N ARG A 285 -24.21 -0.68 -19.20
CA ARG A 285 -24.33 0.64 -18.57
C ARG A 285 -25.68 1.22 -19.01
N PRO A 286 -26.52 1.73 -18.09
CA PRO A 286 -27.55 2.68 -18.49
C PRO A 286 -26.92 3.94 -19.07
#